data_AF-A0A7K9V9I7-F1
#
_entry.id   AF-A0A7K9V9I7-F1
#
_cell.length_a   1.000
_cell.length_b   1.000
_cell.length_c   1.000
_cell.angle_alpha   90.00
_cell.angle_beta   90.00
_cell.angle_gamma   90.00
#
_symmetry.space_group_name_H-M   'P 1'
#
loop_
_entity.id
_entity.type
_entity.pdbx_description
1 polymer ?
#
loop_
_entity_poly.entity_id
_entity_poly.type
_entity_poly.pdbx_seq_one_letter_code
_entity_poly.pdbx_strand_id
1 'polypeptide(L)'
;MDKFKAALVLAGVGDALGYRNFSRLNNALGAKIQQELKEIGGLENLVLSPDKWPVSDNTLMHMATAEAVITDYWCLEDLYRELVKRYVDAVDKLSGRRPDPATIEGCRELKPDNYLLAWHTPFNEKG
;
A
#
# COMPACT_ATOMS: atom_id res chain seq x y z
N MET A 1 15.67 -11.45 12.90
CA MET A 1 15.23 -10.04 12.84
C MET A 1 15.51 -9.38 11.49
N ASP A 2 16.72 -9.51 10.93
CA ASP A 2 17.09 -8.77 9.71
C ASP A 2 16.23 -9.09 8.49
N LYS A 3 15.81 -10.35 8.32
CA LYS A 3 14.92 -10.75 7.22
C LYS A 3 13.55 -10.08 7.27
N PHE A 4 12.98 -9.86 8.46
CA PHE A 4 11.70 -9.16 8.61
C PHE A 4 11.83 -7.67 8.30
N LYS A 5 12.91 -7.03 8.78
CA LYS A 5 13.23 -5.64 8.44
C LYS A 5 13.42 -5.49 6.92
N ALA A 6 14.21 -6.37 6.32
CA ALA A 6 14.42 -6.37 4.89
C ALA A 6 13.12 -6.57 4.12
N ALA A 7 12.23 -7.47 4.56
CA ALA A 7 10.93 -7.67 3.91
C ALA A 7 10.08 -6.39 3.86
N LEU A 8 9.92 -5.71 5.01
CA LEU A 8 9.14 -4.46 5.07
C LEU A 8 9.79 -3.32 4.28
N VAL A 9 11.10 -3.13 4.46
CA VAL A 9 11.84 -2.04 3.80
C VAL A 9 11.92 -2.25 2.29
N LEU A 10 12.25 -3.47 1.83
CA LEU A 10 12.38 -3.76 0.40
C LEU A 10 11.02 -3.82 -0.30
N ALA A 11 9.94 -4.18 0.40
CA ALA A 11 8.58 -4.02 -0.13
C ALA A 11 8.27 -2.55 -0.42
N GLY A 12 8.58 -1.64 0.51
CA GLY A 12 8.42 -0.19 0.31
C GLY A 12 9.33 0.38 -0.79
N VAL A 13 10.58 -0.09 -0.88
CA VAL A 13 11.49 0.30 -1.97
C VAL A 13 10.96 -0.16 -3.32
N GLY A 14 10.53 -1.42 -3.44
CA GLY A 14 9.96 -1.95 -4.67
C GLY A 14 8.70 -1.21 -5.09
N ASP A 15 7.82 -0.90 -4.13
CA ASP A 15 6.64 -0.08 -4.34
C ASP A 15 6.99 1.33 -4.85
N ALA A 16 7.90 2.05 -4.20
CA ALA A 16 8.32 3.38 -4.65
C ALA A 16 8.93 3.37 -6.06
N LEU A 17 9.74 2.35 -6.37
CA LEU A 17 10.35 2.17 -7.69
C LEU A 17 9.30 1.89 -8.79
N GLY A 18 8.30 1.06 -8.49
CA GLY A 18 7.22 0.72 -9.42
C GLY A 18 6.14 1.80 -9.54
N TYR A 19 5.86 2.52 -8.45
CA TYR A 19 4.86 3.59 -8.40
C TYR A 19 5.30 4.83 -9.17
N ARG A 20 6.61 5.14 -9.11
CA ARG A 20 7.15 6.21 -9.93
C ARG A 20 7.14 5.77 -11.39
N ASN A 21 6.14 6.26 -12.12
CA ASN A 21 6.12 6.25 -13.58
C ASN A 21 7.34 7.00 -14.12
N PHE A 22 8.39 6.26 -14.46
CA PHE A 22 9.36 6.63 -15.48
C PHE A 22 8.58 7.22 -16.67
N SER A 23 8.71 8.55 -16.79
CA SER A 23 7.93 9.51 -17.58
C SER A 23 6.40 9.35 -17.62
N ARG A 24 5.70 10.38 -17.13
CA ARG A 24 4.40 10.89 -17.63
C ARG A 24 3.43 9.83 -18.21
N LEU A 25 2.37 9.53 -17.45
CA LEU A 25 1.15 8.85 -17.90
C LEU A 25 1.35 7.44 -18.48
N ASN A 26 0.98 6.42 -17.70
CA ASN A 26 0.50 5.13 -18.21
C ASN A 26 1.35 4.51 -19.32
N ASN A 27 2.66 4.55 -19.20
CA ASN A 27 3.50 3.93 -20.20
C ASN A 27 3.61 2.44 -19.88
N ALA A 28 2.62 1.67 -20.34
CA ALA A 28 2.56 0.20 -20.20
C ALA A 28 3.70 -0.52 -20.93
N LEU A 29 4.59 0.21 -21.61
CA LEU A 29 5.69 -0.33 -22.38
C LEU A 29 6.93 -0.48 -21.49
N GLY A 30 7.11 -1.66 -20.92
CA GLY A 30 8.29 -2.00 -20.10
C GLY A 30 9.63 -1.71 -20.79
N ALA A 31 9.68 -1.74 -22.13
CA ALA A 31 10.86 -1.37 -22.90
C ALA A 31 11.32 0.08 -22.65
N LYS A 32 10.37 1.02 -22.51
CA LYS A 32 10.70 2.43 -22.23
C LYS A 32 11.15 2.63 -20.79
N ILE A 33 10.56 1.93 -19.82
CA ILE A 33 11.04 1.93 -18.42
C ILE A 33 12.50 1.43 -18.37
N GLN A 34 12.81 0.35 -19.08
CA GLN A 34 14.17 -0.19 -19.16
C GLN A 34 15.15 0.78 -19.84
N GLN A 35 14.70 1.54 -20.85
CA GLN A 35 15.52 2.57 -21.49
C GLN A 35 15.81 3.72 -20.52
N GLU A 36 14.80 4.27 -19.85
CA GLU A 36 14.99 5.37 -18.89
C GLU A 36 15.90 4.93 -17.71
N LEU A 37 15.77 3.69 -17.24
CA LEU A 37 16.67 3.14 -16.23
C LEU A 37 18.13 3.09 -16.73
N LYS A 38 18.36 2.70 -17.99
CA LYS A 38 19.70 2.73 -18.61
C LYS A 38 20.24 4.15 -18.74
N GLU A 39 19.41 5.13 -19.07
CA GLU A 39 19.80 6.54 -19.19
C GLU A 39 20.23 7.13 -17.84
N ILE A 40 19.65 6.66 -16.73
CA ILE A 40 20.06 7.02 -15.36
C ILE A 40 21.35 6.27 -14.93
N GLY A 41 21.78 5.29 -15.70
CA GLY A 41 22.98 4.50 -15.43
C GLY A 41 22.72 3.22 -14.61
N GLY A 42 21.49 2.72 -14.57
CA GLY A 42 21.15 1.49 -13.84
C GLY A 42 20.52 1.73 -12.46
N LEU A 43 20.11 0.63 -11.82
CA LEU A 43 19.40 0.64 -10.53
C LEU A 43 20.33 1.09 -9.39
N GLU A 44 21.60 0.75 -9.46
CA GLU A 44 22.65 1.12 -8.51
C GLU A 44 22.91 2.62 -8.43
N ASN A 45 22.59 3.37 -9.49
CA ASN A 45 22.76 4.81 -9.58
C ASN A 45 21.49 5.58 -9.15
N LEU A 46 20.43 4.87 -8.74
CA LEU A 46 19.21 5.50 -8.26
C LEU A 46 19.37 6.04 -6.83
N VAL A 47 19.19 7.36 -6.70
CA VAL A 47 19.07 8.03 -5.40
C VAL A 47 17.60 8.20 -5.04
N LEU A 48 17.13 7.38 -4.11
CA LEU A 48 15.76 7.43 -3.59
C LEU A 48 15.60 8.62 -2.65
N SER A 49 14.49 9.34 -2.79
CA SER A 49 14.07 10.41 -1.88
C SER A 49 12.55 10.48 -1.89
N PRO A 50 11.89 10.86 -0.77
CA PRO A 50 10.44 10.91 -0.70
C PRO A 50 9.79 11.79 -1.79
N ASP A 51 10.43 12.91 -2.15
CA ASP A 51 9.90 13.84 -3.15
C ASP A 51 9.95 13.29 -4.58
N LYS A 52 10.98 12.49 -4.86
CA LYS A 52 11.22 11.95 -6.21
C LYS A 52 10.62 10.56 -6.36
N TRP A 53 10.66 9.75 -5.31
CA TRP A 53 10.25 8.34 -5.25
C TRP A 53 9.31 8.13 -4.06
N PRO A 54 8.11 8.72 -4.08
CA PRO A 54 7.13 8.46 -3.03
C PRO A 54 6.67 7.00 -3.12
N VAL A 55 6.34 6.40 -1.96
CA VAL A 55 5.62 5.12 -1.91
C VAL A 55 4.17 5.27 -2.39
N SER A 56 3.52 4.20 -2.81
CA SER A 56 2.09 4.25 -3.19
C SER A 56 1.18 4.01 -1.97
N ASP A 57 -0.12 3.90 -2.24
CA ASP A 57 -1.11 3.36 -1.32
C ASP A 57 -0.78 1.94 -0.84
N ASN A 58 -0.12 1.11 -1.65
CA ASN A 58 0.27 -0.25 -1.27
C ASN A 58 1.12 -0.28 0.00
N THR A 59 2.16 0.55 0.08
CA THR A 59 3.00 0.60 1.29
C THR A 59 2.22 1.12 2.49
N LEU A 60 1.33 2.09 2.30
CA LEU A 60 0.53 2.64 3.41
C LEU A 60 -0.43 1.58 3.97
N MET A 61 -1.13 0.86 3.11
CA MET A 61 -2.01 -0.24 3.51
C MET A 61 -1.21 -1.38 4.14
N HIS A 62 -0.04 -1.73 3.58
CA HIS A 62 0.83 -2.77 4.15
C HIS A 62 1.32 -2.39 5.55
N MET A 63 1.69 -1.13 5.78
CA MET A 63 2.06 -0.65 7.12
C MET A 63 0.87 -0.66 8.08
N ALA A 64 -0.33 -0.26 7.63
CA ALA A 64 -1.54 -0.37 8.43
C ALA A 64 -1.83 -1.82 8.86
N THR A 65 -1.63 -2.80 7.96
CA THR A 65 -1.72 -4.22 8.30
C THR A 65 -0.66 -4.63 9.32
N ALA A 66 0.60 -4.24 9.09
CA ALA A 66 1.71 -4.60 9.98
C ALA A 66 1.51 -4.04 11.39
N GLU A 67 1.04 -2.80 11.50
CA GLU A 67 0.73 -2.16 12.78
C GLU A 67 -0.43 -2.83 13.51
N ALA A 68 -1.45 -3.34 12.80
CA ALA A 68 -2.53 -4.12 13.40
C ALA A 68 -2.02 -5.46 13.94
N VAL A 69 -1.20 -6.17 13.16
CA VAL A 69 -0.69 -7.50 13.52
C VAL A 69 0.27 -7.46 14.73
N ILE A 70 0.89 -6.32 15.02
CA ILE A 70 1.74 -6.17 16.21
C ILE A 70 0.98 -5.64 17.44
N THR A 71 -0.34 -5.41 17.34
CA THR A 71 -1.15 -5.09 18.51
C THR A 71 -1.36 -6.31 19.39
N ASP A 72 -1.74 -6.07 20.64
CA ASP A 72 -2.13 -7.12 21.55
C ASP A 72 -3.58 -7.54 21.26
N TYR A 73 -3.77 -8.74 20.73
CA TYR A 73 -5.08 -9.31 20.40
C TYR A 73 -5.18 -10.74 20.91
N TRP A 74 -6.34 -11.10 21.47
CA TRP A 74 -6.55 -12.41 22.09
C TRP A 74 -7.19 -13.40 21.12
N CYS A 75 -7.93 -12.90 20.14
CA CYS A 75 -8.57 -13.68 19.10
C CYS A 75 -8.51 -12.97 17.74
N LEU A 76 -8.87 -13.68 16.67
CA LEU A 76 -8.91 -13.11 15.33
C LEU A 76 -9.92 -11.95 15.21
N GLU A 77 -11.03 -11.99 15.94
CA GLU A 77 -12.00 -10.90 15.90
C GLU A 77 -11.44 -9.58 16.46
N ASP A 78 -10.59 -9.64 17.48
CA ASP A 78 -9.87 -8.47 18.00
C ASP A 78 -8.95 -7.89 16.92
N LEU A 79 -8.17 -8.75 16.27
CA LEU A 79 -7.29 -8.36 15.16
C LEU A 79 -8.11 -7.76 14.00
N TYR A 80 -9.25 -8.34 13.65
CA TYR A 80 -10.09 -7.85 12.56
C TYR A 80 -10.70 -6.49 12.86
N ARG A 81 -11.17 -6.25 14.09
CA ARG A 81 -11.61 -4.91 14.53
C ARG A 81 -10.49 -3.89 14.42
N GLU A 82 -9.28 -4.32 14.76
CA GLU A 82 -8.13 -3.43 14.75
C GLU A 82 -7.63 -3.13 13.33
N LEU A 83 -7.67 -4.10 12.42
CA LEU A 83 -7.45 -3.90 10.99
C LEU A 83 -8.47 -2.92 10.39
N VAL A 84 -9.75 -3.04 10.75
CA VAL A 84 -10.80 -2.13 10.29
C VAL A 84 -10.47 -0.68 10.66
N LYS A 85 -10.16 -0.41 11.93
CA LYS A 85 -9.81 0.95 12.37
C LYS A 85 -8.63 1.51 11.58
N ARG A 86 -7.56 0.72 11.46
CA ARG A 86 -6.35 1.16 10.75
C ARG A 86 -6.57 1.38 9.26
N TYR A 87 -7.36 0.55 8.60
CA TYR A 87 -7.66 0.73 7.18
C TYR A 87 -8.52 1.96 6.93
N VAL A 88 -9.54 2.20 7.76
CA VAL A 88 -10.35 3.43 7.67
C VAL A 88 -9.48 4.67 7.89
N ASP A 89 -8.63 4.67 8.93
CA ASP A 89 -7.71 5.78 9.20
C ASP A 89 -6.65 5.97 8.10
N ALA A 90 -6.24 4.88 7.44
CA ALA A 90 -5.27 4.92 6.36
C ALA A 90 -5.84 5.56 5.10
N VAL A 91 -7.13 5.34 4.79
CA VAL A 91 -7.80 5.89 3.60
C VAL A 91 -7.74 7.42 3.55
N ASP A 92 -7.88 8.10 4.68
CA ASP A 92 -7.76 9.57 4.74
C ASP A 92 -6.36 10.05 4.31
N LYS A 93 -5.33 9.24 4.60
CA LYS A 93 -3.93 9.50 4.25
C LYS A 93 -3.60 9.11 2.80
N LEU A 94 -4.51 8.45 2.08
CA LEU A 94 -4.35 8.11 0.66
C LEU A 94 -4.66 9.31 -0.26
N SER A 95 -5.19 10.41 0.28
CA SER A 95 -5.46 11.63 -0.50
C SER A 95 -4.22 12.12 -1.26
N GLY A 96 -4.37 12.31 -2.57
CA GLY A 96 -3.27 12.73 -3.48
C GLY A 96 -2.38 11.59 -3.99
N ARG A 97 -2.52 10.37 -3.47
CA ARG A 97 -1.99 9.14 -4.07
C ARG A 97 -3.13 8.52 -4.89
N ARG A 98 -2.87 7.96 -6.08
CA ARG A 98 -3.93 7.43 -6.96
C ARG A 98 -4.29 6.02 -6.49
N PRO A 99 -5.19 5.86 -5.50
CA PRO A 99 -5.34 4.58 -4.85
C PRO A 99 -6.19 3.68 -5.73
N ASP A 100 -6.04 2.36 -5.56
CA ASP A 100 -6.92 1.43 -6.25
C ASP A 100 -8.41 1.66 -5.84
N PRO A 101 -9.34 1.80 -6.80
CA PRO A 101 -10.75 2.05 -6.48
C PRO A 101 -11.38 0.99 -5.57
N ALA A 102 -11.05 -0.29 -5.76
CA ALA A 102 -11.60 -1.37 -4.95
C ALA A 102 -11.08 -1.30 -3.51
N THR A 103 -9.84 -0.84 -3.31
CA THR A 103 -9.30 -0.56 -1.96
C THR A 103 -10.11 0.51 -1.25
N ILE A 104 -10.40 1.63 -1.93
CA ILE A 104 -11.17 2.74 -1.35
C ILE A 104 -12.62 2.33 -1.07
N GLU A 105 -13.26 1.66 -2.02
CA GLU A 105 -14.64 1.19 -1.88
C GLU A 105 -14.77 0.17 -0.75
N GLY A 106 -13.89 -0.84 -0.72
CA GLY A 106 -13.87 -1.85 0.33
C GLY A 106 -13.69 -1.24 1.72
N CYS A 107 -12.79 -0.26 1.87
CA CYS A 107 -12.58 0.40 3.16
C CYS A 107 -13.75 1.29 3.60
N ARG A 108 -14.50 1.89 2.66
CA ARG A 108 -15.70 2.69 2.97
C ARG A 108 -16.85 1.86 3.52
N GLU A 109 -16.94 0.59 3.15
CA GLU A 109 -17.97 -0.33 3.62
C GLU A 109 -17.66 -0.91 5.02
N LEU A 110 -16.45 -0.69 5.54
CA LEU A 110 -16.08 -1.11 6.89
C LEU A 110 -16.75 -0.25 7.95
N LYS A 111 -16.98 -0.85 9.12
CA LYS A 111 -17.77 -0.24 10.20
C LYS A 111 -16.97 -0.18 11.50
N PRO A 112 -16.06 0.81 11.66
CA PRO A 112 -15.12 0.86 12.78
C PRO A 112 -15.79 0.99 14.16
N ASP A 113 -16.99 1.56 14.20
CA ASP A 113 -17.77 1.73 15.44
C ASP A 113 -18.68 0.54 15.75
N ASN A 114 -18.69 -0.50 14.90
CA ASN A 114 -19.47 -1.71 15.13
C ASN A 114 -18.60 -2.81 15.77
N TYR A 115 -19.14 -3.54 16.72
CA TYR A 115 -18.42 -4.63 17.37
C TYR A 115 -18.54 -5.97 16.62
N LEU A 116 -19.70 -6.21 15.98
CA LEU A 116 -20.01 -7.44 15.27
C LEU A 116 -19.92 -7.23 13.76
N LEU A 117 -19.22 -8.12 13.06
CA LEU A 117 -19.13 -8.11 11.59
C LEU A 117 -18.58 -6.79 10.99
N ALA A 118 -17.78 -6.04 11.75
CA ALA A 118 -17.22 -4.74 11.35
C ALA A 118 -16.38 -4.79 10.06
N TRP A 119 -15.77 -5.95 9.80
CA TRP A 119 -14.90 -6.24 8.66
C TRP A 119 -15.62 -6.91 7.48
N HIS A 120 -16.93 -7.18 7.58
CA HIS A 120 -17.68 -7.80 6.50
C HIS A 120 -18.23 -6.73 5.56
N THR A 121 -17.89 -6.85 4.28
CA THR A 121 -18.46 -6.06 3.19
C THR A 121 -19.45 -6.92 2.40
N PRO A 122 -20.44 -6.31 1.73
CA PRO A 122 -21.28 -7.04 0.78
C PRO A 122 -20.45 -7.67 -0.34
N PHE A 123 -20.98 -8.74 -0.93
CA PHE A 123 -20.38 -9.31 -2.14
C PHE A 123 -20.54 -8.34 -3.31
N ASN A 124 -19.45 -8.12 -4.07
CA ASN A 124 -19.47 -7.33 -5.30
C ASN A 124 -19.34 -8.28 -6.51
N GLU A 125 -20.41 -8.39 -7.31
CA GLU A 125 -20.45 -9.23 -8.52
C GLU A 125 -19.49 -8.76 -9.63
N LYS A 126 -19.02 -7.51 -9.58
CA LYS A 126 -18.29 -6.88 -10.69
C LYS A 126 -16.77 -6.93 -10.56
N GLY A 127 -16.24 -7.08 -9.34
CA GLY A 127 -14.81 -6.95 -9.08
C GLY A 127 -14.35 -5.50 -9.17
#